data_AF-B7PUH8-F1
#
_entry.id   AF-B7PUH8-F1
#
_cell.length_a   1.000
_cell.length_b   1.000
_cell.length_c   1.000
_cell.angle_alpha   90.00
_cell.angle_beta   90.00
_cell.angle_gamma   90.00
#
_symmetry.space_group_name_H-M   'P 1'
#
loop_
_entity.id
_entity.type
_entity.pdbx_description
1 polymer ?
#
loop_
_entity_poly.entity_id
_entity_poly.type
_entity_poly.pdbx_seq_one_letter_code
_entity_poly.pdbx_strand_id
1 'polypeptide(L)'
;MRTKHFLQNLLSMRETGEILLSQVHDPILFSAFLHKFQNEAKRRGTDLKFLPKCFTKRQENRSCFNFRERCIYWQVAWEFVQANIKIKEEQSIHEKESLGRCLEKHLDGDQCKPELRSPLQFYQAAGTRGVCVLLAVEGQPASQPCYYSLDLSSSLEDCLKGKVVVEYPTFLVVLKEHATGFRIIKCGE
;
A
#
# COMPACT_ATOMS: atom_id res chain seq x y z
N MET A 1 8.02 23.61 -3.99
CA MET A 1 9.27 22.82 -3.91
C MET A 1 9.07 21.30 -3.74
N ARG A 2 7.86 20.77 -3.46
CA ARG A 2 7.67 19.32 -3.20
C ARG A 2 7.55 18.42 -4.44
N THR A 3 7.27 18.98 -5.62
CA THR A 3 7.12 18.22 -6.88
C THR A 3 8.44 17.75 -7.49
N LYS A 4 9.54 18.49 -7.27
CA LYS A 4 10.87 18.10 -7.77
C LYS A 4 11.40 16.85 -7.06
N HIS A 5 11.15 16.72 -5.76
CA HIS A 5 11.62 15.57 -4.97
C HIS A 5 10.88 14.26 -5.32
N PHE A 6 9.61 14.35 -5.70
CA PHE A 6 8.84 13.19 -6.20
C PHE A 6 9.39 12.65 -7.53
N LEU A 7 9.76 13.56 -8.45
CA LEU A 7 10.39 13.18 -9.71
C LEU A 7 11.81 12.61 -9.49
N GLN A 8 12.57 13.15 -8.53
CA GLN A 8 13.90 12.64 -8.21
C GLN A 8 13.86 11.22 -7.64
N ASN A 9 12.86 10.88 -6.83
CA ASN A 9 12.66 9.51 -6.33
C ASN A 9 12.15 8.54 -7.40
N LEU A 10 11.34 9.01 -8.34
CA LEU A 10 10.94 8.22 -9.53
C LEU A 10 12.12 7.88 -10.45
N LEU A 11 13.16 8.72 -10.47
CA LEU A 11 14.41 8.45 -11.20
C LEU A 11 15.30 7.42 -10.48
N SER A 12 15.15 7.26 -9.16
CA SER A 12 15.90 6.27 -8.36
C SER A 12 15.31 4.85 -8.44
N MET A 13 14.07 4.68 -8.90
CA MET A 13 13.43 3.38 -9.12
C MET A 13 13.75 2.77 -10.51
N ARG A 14 14.83 3.23 -11.17
CA ARG A 14 15.18 2.95 -12.56
C ARG A 14 16.09 1.73 -12.81
N GLU A 15 16.16 0.75 -11.90
CA GLU A 15 17.06 -0.40 -12.13
C GLU A 15 16.38 -1.71 -12.55
N THR A 16 15.07 -1.74 -12.80
CA THR A 16 14.46 -2.91 -13.44
C THR A 16 13.41 -2.51 -14.48
N GLY A 17 13.84 -2.44 -15.74
CA GLY A 17 12.95 -2.36 -16.90
C GLY A 17 13.27 -1.18 -17.81
N GLU A 18 13.94 -1.48 -18.93
CA GLU A 18 14.05 -0.56 -20.07
C GLU A 18 12.66 -0.09 -20.53
N ILE A 19 12.42 1.23 -20.52
CA ILE A 19 11.35 1.85 -21.29
C ILE A 19 11.94 3.07 -22.01
N LEU A 20 11.81 3.04 -23.34
CA LEU A 20 12.25 4.05 -24.29
C LEU A 20 11.88 5.48 -23.84
N LEU A 21 12.88 6.37 -23.85
CA LEU A 21 12.81 7.80 -23.48
C LEU A 21 11.98 8.68 -24.44
N SER A 22 11.14 8.12 -25.32
CA SER A 22 10.41 8.88 -26.34
C SER A 22 8.96 9.27 -25.98
N GLN A 23 8.49 9.01 -24.74
CA GLN A 23 7.12 9.37 -24.31
C GLN A 23 7.04 10.41 -23.19
N VAL A 24 8.10 11.18 -22.95
CA VAL A 24 8.09 12.26 -21.96
C VAL A 24 7.54 13.55 -22.57
N HIS A 25 6.27 13.51 -22.98
CA HIS A 25 5.47 14.74 -23.12
C HIS A 25 3.98 14.42 -22.97
N ASP A 26 3.55 14.20 -21.74
CA ASP A 26 2.15 14.47 -21.39
C ASP A 26 2.10 14.95 -19.94
N PRO A 27 2.02 16.28 -19.71
CA PRO A 27 1.63 16.80 -18.41
C PRO A 27 0.17 16.46 -18.19
N ILE A 28 -0.04 15.23 -17.72
CA ILE A 28 -1.09 14.86 -16.76
C ILE A 28 -2.43 15.51 -17.08
N LEU A 29 -3.17 14.95 -18.05
CA LEU A 29 -4.62 15.10 -18.07
C LEU A 29 -5.18 14.38 -16.84
N PHE A 30 -5.06 15.02 -15.68
CA PHE A 30 -5.54 14.49 -14.43
C PHE A 30 -7.06 14.59 -14.48
N SER A 31 -7.71 13.44 -14.71
CA SER A 31 -9.17 13.37 -14.71
C SER A 31 -9.72 14.06 -13.46
N ALA A 32 -10.77 14.87 -13.61
CA ALA A 32 -11.42 15.55 -12.49
C ALA A 32 -11.79 14.58 -11.36
N PHE A 33 -12.10 13.32 -11.72
CA PHE A 33 -12.33 12.22 -10.77
C PHE A 33 -11.12 11.92 -9.89
N LEU A 34 -9.91 11.88 -10.45
CA LEU A 34 -8.68 11.62 -9.69
C LEU A 34 -8.33 12.81 -8.79
N HIS A 35 -8.50 14.04 -9.29
CA HIS A 35 -8.28 15.23 -8.47
C HIS A 35 -9.23 15.26 -7.28
N LYS A 36 -10.50 14.93 -7.51
CA LYS A 36 -11.49 14.81 -6.43
C LYS A 36 -11.09 13.71 -5.44
N PHE A 37 -10.73 12.53 -5.92
CA PHE A 37 -10.29 11.43 -5.07
C PHE A 37 -9.08 11.83 -4.19
N GLN A 38 -8.05 12.47 -4.76
CA GLN A 38 -6.92 13.00 -3.98
C GLN A 38 -7.36 13.97 -2.88
N ASN A 39 -8.29 14.87 -3.19
CA ASN A 39 -8.80 15.82 -2.21
C ASN A 39 -9.58 15.14 -1.08
N GLU A 40 -10.40 14.12 -1.40
CA GLU A 40 -11.12 13.36 -0.38
C GLU A 40 -10.20 12.51 0.48
N ALA A 41 -9.13 11.93 -0.09
CA ALA A 41 -8.08 11.26 0.66
C ALA A 41 -7.34 12.24 1.59
N LYS A 42 -7.00 13.43 1.09
CA LYS A 42 -6.34 14.47 1.88
C LYS A 42 -7.21 14.94 3.05
N ARG A 43 -8.53 15.03 2.88
CA ARG A 43 -9.46 15.36 3.99
C ARG A 43 -9.46 14.33 5.11
N ARG A 44 -9.18 13.06 4.80
CA ARG A 44 -8.99 11.98 5.78
C ARG A 44 -7.58 11.94 6.36
N GLY A 45 -6.70 12.82 5.89
CA GLY A 45 -5.32 12.92 6.34
C GLY A 45 -4.34 12.06 5.54
N THR A 46 -4.74 11.45 4.42
CA THR A 46 -3.87 10.65 3.56
C THR A 46 -3.39 11.47 2.35
N ASP A 47 -2.08 11.60 2.16
CA ASP A 47 -1.51 12.24 0.97
C ASP A 47 -1.40 11.25 -0.20
N LEU A 48 -2.43 11.19 -1.03
CA LEU A 48 -2.50 10.29 -2.18
C LEU A 48 -1.78 10.86 -3.41
N LYS A 49 -0.79 10.11 -3.91
CA LYS A 49 -0.06 10.42 -5.15
C LYS A 49 -0.41 9.42 -6.24
N PHE A 50 -0.40 9.88 -7.48
CA PHE A 50 -0.59 9.04 -8.66
C PHE A 50 0.66 9.07 -9.54
N LEU A 51 1.01 7.90 -10.06
CA LEU A 51 2.07 7.64 -11.01
C LEU A 51 1.58 7.90 -12.45
N PRO A 52 2.51 8.09 -13.40
CA PRO A 52 2.18 8.12 -14.83
C PRO A 52 1.50 6.82 -15.31
N LYS A 53 0.65 6.92 -16.34
CA LYS A 53 -0.14 5.80 -16.88
C LYS A 53 0.68 4.60 -17.37
N CYS A 54 1.94 4.82 -17.77
CA CYS A 54 2.82 3.75 -18.24
C CYS A 54 3.26 2.79 -17.12
N PHE A 55 3.11 3.16 -15.85
CA PHE A 55 3.48 2.29 -14.73
C PHE A 55 2.41 1.21 -14.49
N THR A 56 2.84 -0.04 -14.34
CA THR A 56 1.96 -1.17 -14.04
C THR A 56 1.11 -0.92 -12.80
N LYS A 57 1.70 -0.36 -11.73
CA LYS A 57 0.97 0.00 -10.51
C LYS A 57 -0.19 0.98 -10.78
N ARG A 58 -0.05 1.89 -11.74
CA ARG A 58 -1.13 2.83 -12.14
C ARG A 58 -2.24 2.10 -12.90
N GLN A 59 -1.88 1.21 -13.82
CA GLN A 59 -2.83 0.44 -14.62
C GLN A 59 -3.63 -0.56 -13.76
N GLU A 60 -2.98 -1.07 -12.73
CA GLU A 60 -3.55 -2.02 -11.79
C GLU A 60 -4.38 -1.40 -10.66
N ASN A 61 -4.32 -0.07 -10.49
CA ASN A 61 -4.99 0.62 -9.41
C ASN A 61 -6.51 0.68 -9.64
N ARG A 62 -7.25 0.00 -8.78
CA ARG A 62 -8.72 0.04 -8.74
C ARG A 62 -9.27 0.90 -7.60
N SER A 63 -8.41 1.64 -6.89
CA SER A 63 -8.84 2.54 -5.83
C SER A 63 -9.70 3.67 -6.40
N CYS A 64 -10.80 3.97 -5.74
CA CYS A 64 -11.72 5.00 -6.18
C CYS A 64 -12.40 5.70 -5.01
N PHE A 65 -12.90 6.90 -5.28
CA PHE A 65 -13.83 7.59 -4.39
C PHE A 65 -15.26 7.38 -4.93
N ASN A 66 -16.11 6.76 -4.12
CA ASN A 66 -17.53 6.62 -4.41
C ASN A 66 -18.26 7.92 -4.02
N PHE A 67 -18.77 8.65 -5.01
CA PHE A 67 -19.41 9.95 -4.82
C PHE A 67 -20.74 9.86 -4.07
N ARG A 68 -21.48 8.76 -4.25
CA ARG A 68 -22.79 8.55 -3.66
C ARG A 68 -22.67 8.25 -2.17
N GLU A 69 -21.77 7.33 -1.83
CA GLU A 69 -21.52 6.90 -0.45
C GLU A 69 -20.58 7.86 0.30
N ARG A 70 -19.85 8.71 -0.44
CA ARG A 70 -18.79 9.56 0.08
C ARG A 70 -17.68 8.78 0.78
N CYS A 71 -17.43 7.55 0.33
CA CYS A 71 -16.41 6.67 0.88
C CYS A 71 -15.30 6.40 -0.13
N ILE A 72 -14.11 6.13 0.38
CA ILE A 72 -13.00 5.61 -0.41
C ILE A 72 -13.01 4.09 -0.37
N TYR A 73 -12.82 3.49 -1.54
CA TYR A 73 -12.52 2.08 -1.71
C TYR A 73 -11.07 1.96 -2.16
N TRP A 74 -10.24 1.31 -1.37
CA TRP A 74 -8.82 1.12 -1.63
C TRP A 74 -8.56 -0.20 -2.32
N GLN A 75 -7.87 -0.18 -3.47
CA GLN A 75 -7.09 -1.34 -3.85
C GLN A 75 -6.08 -1.61 -2.74
N VAL A 76 -5.87 -2.87 -2.37
CA VAL A 76 -4.86 -3.24 -1.38
C VAL A 76 -3.99 -4.34 -1.95
N ALA A 77 -2.71 -4.30 -1.61
CA ALA A 77 -1.80 -5.41 -1.81
C ALA A 77 -1.11 -5.79 -0.49
N TRP A 78 -0.89 -7.07 -0.30
CA TRP A 78 -0.17 -7.67 0.81
C TRP A 78 1.13 -8.27 0.31
N GLU A 79 2.20 -8.10 1.08
CA GLU A 79 3.50 -8.68 0.80
C GLU A 79 3.96 -9.47 2.03
N PHE A 80 3.86 -10.79 1.96
CA PHE A 80 4.27 -11.72 3.00
C PHE A 80 5.77 -11.94 2.89
N VAL A 81 6.55 -11.16 3.64
CA VAL A 81 7.98 -10.98 3.39
C VAL A 81 8.76 -12.29 3.48
N GLN A 82 8.57 -13.06 4.55
CA GLN A 82 9.25 -14.34 4.74
C GLN A 82 8.85 -15.43 3.73
N ALA A 83 7.68 -15.32 3.11
CA ALA A 83 7.23 -16.26 2.08
C ALA A 83 7.58 -15.80 0.67
N ASN A 84 8.07 -14.56 0.51
CA ASN A 84 8.29 -13.90 -0.78
C ASN A 84 7.03 -13.94 -1.68
N ILE A 85 5.86 -13.70 -1.07
CA ILE A 85 4.56 -13.74 -1.75
C ILE A 85 3.91 -12.38 -1.74
N LYS A 86 3.44 -11.95 -2.91
CA LYS A 86 2.64 -10.75 -3.07
C LYS A 86 1.25 -11.09 -3.54
N ILE A 87 0.25 -10.63 -2.79
CA ILE A 87 -1.16 -10.87 -3.08
C ILE A 87 -1.81 -9.51 -3.28
N LYS A 88 -2.52 -9.35 -4.39
CA LYS A 88 -3.38 -8.19 -4.62
C LYS A 88 -4.83 -8.59 -4.37
N GLU A 89 -5.54 -7.79 -3.60
CA GLU A 89 -6.96 -8.01 -3.35
C GLU A 89 -7.76 -7.92 -4.66
N GLU A 90 -8.67 -8.86 -4.88
CA GLU A 90 -9.49 -8.88 -6.09
C GLU A 90 -10.51 -7.74 -6.08
N GLN A 91 -11.07 -7.46 -4.91
CA GLN A 91 -12.05 -6.41 -4.65
C GLN A 91 -11.42 -5.27 -3.84
N SER A 92 -11.82 -4.04 -4.17
CA SER A 92 -11.42 -2.86 -3.41
C SER A 92 -12.04 -2.89 -2.00
N ILE A 93 -11.28 -2.48 -0.99
CA ILE A 93 -11.66 -2.53 0.42
C ILE A 93 -12.19 -1.17 0.87
N HIS A 94 -13.32 -1.17 1.56
CA HIS A 94 -13.91 0.03 2.13
C HIS A 94 -12.96 0.65 3.19
N GLU A 95 -12.79 1.96 3.19
CA GLU A 95 -11.82 2.64 4.07
C GLU A 95 -12.07 2.47 5.58
N LYS A 96 -13.31 2.18 5.98
CA LYS A 96 -13.66 1.91 7.38
C LYS A 96 -13.47 0.45 7.80
N GLU A 97 -13.07 -0.43 6.88
CA GLU A 97 -12.80 -1.82 7.21
C GLU A 97 -11.56 -1.94 8.10
N SER A 98 -11.60 -2.83 9.09
CA SER A 98 -10.47 -3.12 9.98
C SER A 98 -9.33 -3.78 9.20
N LEU A 99 -8.10 -3.28 9.39
CA LEU A 99 -6.91 -3.83 8.74
C LEU A 99 -6.71 -5.31 9.10
N GLY A 100 -6.91 -5.68 10.36
CA GLY A 100 -6.83 -7.06 10.84
C GLY A 100 -7.85 -7.97 10.17
N ARG A 101 -9.11 -7.54 10.05
CA ARG A 101 -10.16 -8.30 9.37
C ARG A 101 -9.88 -8.49 7.87
N CYS A 102 -9.25 -7.51 7.24
CA CYS A 102 -8.80 -7.65 5.84
C CYS A 102 -7.72 -8.72 5.71
N LEU A 103 -6.76 -8.72 6.64
CA LEU A 103 -5.63 -9.67 6.64
C LEU A 103 -6.06 -11.10 7.03
N GLU A 104 -7.04 -11.24 7.92
CA GLU A 104 -7.48 -12.53 8.47
C GLU A 104 -7.88 -13.55 7.40
N LYS A 105 -8.41 -13.08 6.26
CA LYS A 105 -8.74 -13.92 5.09
C LYS A 105 -7.55 -14.73 4.56
N HIS A 106 -6.33 -14.26 4.79
CA HIS A 106 -5.10 -14.93 4.35
C HIS A 106 -4.45 -15.76 5.47
N LEU A 107 -4.79 -15.46 6.73
CA LEU A 107 -4.25 -16.13 7.91
C LEU A 107 -5.13 -17.29 8.40
N ASP A 108 -6.42 -17.23 8.13
CA ASP A 108 -7.36 -18.32 8.42
C ASP A 108 -7.25 -19.39 7.33
N GLY A 109 -6.92 -20.62 7.73
CA GLY A 109 -6.75 -21.75 6.81
C GLY A 109 -8.00 -22.05 5.99
N ASP A 110 -9.19 -21.85 6.55
CA ASP A 110 -10.44 -22.18 5.88
C ASP A 110 -10.81 -21.13 4.81
N GLN A 111 -10.53 -19.86 5.10
CA GLN A 111 -10.80 -18.73 4.18
C GLN A 111 -9.69 -18.50 3.15
N CYS A 112 -8.45 -18.88 3.49
CA CYS A 112 -7.30 -18.69 2.64
C CYS A 112 -7.39 -19.59 1.40
N LYS A 113 -7.00 -19.03 0.25
CA LYS A 113 -7.00 -19.75 -1.03
C LYS A 113 -6.12 -21.00 -0.93
N PRO A 114 -6.55 -22.16 -1.48
CA PRO A 114 -5.81 -23.42 -1.34
C PRO A 114 -4.34 -23.31 -1.78
N GLU A 115 -4.05 -22.55 -2.83
CA GLU A 115 -2.70 -22.36 -3.38
C GLU A 115 -1.77 -21.57 -2.44
N LEU A 116 -2.35 -20.80 -1.50
CA LEU A 116 -1.64 -19.95 -0.56
C LEU A 116 -1.47 -20.59 0.83
N ARG A 117 -2.17 -21.68 1.13
CA ARG A 117 -2.13 -22.33 2.46
C ARG A 117 -0.72 -22.81 2.83
N SER A 118 -0.10 -23.63 1.96
CA SER A 118 1.24 -24.15 2.22
C SER A 118 2.30 -23.03 2.29
N PRO A 119 2.36 -22.09 1.35
CA PRO A 119 3.33 -21.00 1.43
C PRO A 119 3.13 -20.06 2.63
N LEU A 120 1.89 -19.86 3.09
CA LEU A 120 1.58 -18.98 4.22
C LEU A 120 1.45 -19.72 5.56
N GLN A 121 1.75 -21.02 5.63
CA GLN A 121 1.50 -21.86 6.81
C GLN A 121 2.05 -21.28 8.12
N PHE A 122 3.23 -20.64 8.08
CA PHE A 122 3.83 -20.03 9.27
C PHE A 122 3.06 -18.79 9.74
N TYR A 123 2.52 -18.01 8.82
CA TYR A 123 1.65 -16.86 9.13
C TYR A 123 0.30 -17.33 9.65
N GLN A 124 -0.25 -18.42 9.08
CA GLN A 124 -1.50 -19.02 9.54
C GLN A 124 -1.37 -19.55 10.97
N ALA A 125 -0.29 -20.28 11.26
CA ALA A 125 0.01 -20.77 12.61
C ALA A 125 0.24 -19.62 13.61
N ALA A 126 0.88 -18.54 13.17
CA ALA A 126 1.12 -17.36 14.00
C ALA A 126 -0.16 -16.54 14.27
N GLY A 127 -1.10 -16.56 13.32
CA GLY A 127 -2.32 -15.76 13.33
C GLY A 127 -2.06 -14.25 13.40
N THR A 128 -3.12 -13.46 13.59
CA THR A 128 -3.03 -11.99 13.67
C THR A 128 -2.13 -11.50 14.82
N ARG A 129 -2.04 -12.28 15.90
CA ARG A 129 -1.21 -11.94 17.08
C ARG A 129 0.27 -12.18 16.86
N GLY A 130 0.66 -13.09 15.96
CA GLY A 130 2.06 -13.40 15.69
C GLY A 130 2.67 -12.62 14.52
N VAL A 131 1.91 -11.71 13.91
CA VAL A 131 2.37 -10.87 12.80
C VAL A 131 2.41 -9.39 13.15
N CYS A 132 3.22 -8.64 12.41
CA CYS A 132 3.26 -7.20 12.34
C CYS A 132 2.91 -6.77 10.91
N VAL A 133 2.07 -5.74 10.77
CA VAL A 133 1.79 -5.13 9.48
C VAL A 133 2.51 -3.79 9.39
N LEU A 134 3.25 -3.61 8.30
CA LEU A 134 4.09 -2.46 8.05
C LEU A 134 3.67 -1.74 6.76
N LEU A 135 3.81 -0.42 6.73
CA LEU A 135 3.68 0.39 5.52
C LEU A 135 4.97 1.18 5.30
N ALA A 136 5.52 1.11 4.09
CA ALA A 136 6.73 1.84 3.75
C ALA A 136 6.52 3.36 3.86
N VAL A 137 7.51 4.05 4.40
CA VAL A 137 7.57 5.51 4.42
C VAL A 137 8.04 5.97 3.05
N GLU A 138 7.16 6.64 2.33
CA GLU A 138 7.48 7.16 1.00
C GLU A 138 8.55 8.27 1.08
N GLY A 139 9.40 8.31 0.05
CA GLY A 139 10.43 9.32 -0.11
C GLY A 139 11.72 9.09 0.70
N GLN A 140 11.86 7.91 1.32
CA GLN A 140 13.12 7.49 1.92
C GLN A 140 14.09 6.96 0.83
N PRO A 141 15.42 7.08 1.03
CA PRO A 141 16.40 6.46 0.14
C PRO A 141 16.19 4.95 0.07
N ALA A 142 16.31 4.37 -1.14
CA ALA A 142 16.11 2.93 -1.36
C ALA A 142 17.07 2.07 -0.52
N SER A 143 18.26 2.57 -0.19
CA SER A 143 19.24 1.89 0.66
C SER A 143 18.90 1.88 2.14
N GLN A 144 17.97 2.74 2.59
CA GLN A 144 17.59 2.88 3.99
C GLN A 144 16.07 3.02 4.13
N PRO A 145 15.31 1.98 3.75
CA PRO A 145 13.87 2.03 3.86
C PRO A 145 13.45 2.19 5.33
N CYS A 146 12.25 2.73 5.51
CA CYS A 146 11.68 3.04 6.80
C CYS A 146 10.22 2.63 6.77
N TYR A 147 9.67 2.21 7.90
CA TYR A 147 8.33 1.65 7.93
C TYR A 147 7.51 2.21 9.10
N TYR A 148 6.23 2.44 8.87
CA TYR A 148 5.24 2.60 9.92
C TYR A 148 4.74 1.23 10.33
N SER A 149 4.70 0.95 11.64
CA SER A 149 3.93 -0.17 12.16
C SER A 149 2.46 0.24 12.29
N LEU A 150 1.57 -0.60 11.77
CA LEU A 150 0.14 -0.35 11.75
C LEU A 150 -0.57 -1.18 12.82
N ASP A 151 -1.59 -0.58 13.43
CA ASP A 151 -2.47 -1.28 14.35
C ASP A 151 -3.55 -2.05 13.57
N LEU A 152 -3.59 -3.37 13.77
CA LEU A 152 -4.57 -4.25 13.14
C LEU A 152 -6.00 -3.98 13.60
N SER A 153 -6.19 -3.41 14.78
CA SER A 153 -7.54 -3.08 15.28
C SER A 153 -8.14 -1.84 14.60
N SER A 154 -7.29 -0.99 14.01
CA SER A 154 -7.68 0.25 13.35
C SER A 154 -8.26 0.03 11.95
N SER A 155 -9.05 1.01 11.49
CA SER A 155 -9.56 1.04 10.12
C SER A 155 -8.46 1.36 9.11
N LEU A 156 -8.68 1.08 7.81
CA LEU A 156 -7.75 1.51 6.75
C LEU A 156 -7.58 3.04 6.74
N GLU A 157 -8.65 3.80 6.95
CA GLU A 157 -8.59 5.27 7.02
C GLU A 157 -7.64 5.73 8.13
N ASP A 158 -7.80 5.18 9.34
CA ASP A 158 -6.96 5.54 10.49
C ASP A 158 -5.51 5.09 10.29
N CYS A 159 -5.31 3.90 9.72
CA CYS A 159 -3.98 3.39 9.41
C CYS A 159 -3.24 4.29 8.42
N LEU A 160 -3.93 4.80 7.40
CA LEU A 160 -3.34 5.64 6.34
C LEU A 160 -3.26 7.13 6.72
N LYS A 161 -3.95 7.55 7.78
CA LYS A 161 -3.91 8.92 8.28
C LYS A 161 -2.49 9.38 8.60
N GLY A 162 -2.15 10.58 8.13
CA GLY A 162 -0.82 11.19 8.26
C GLY A 162 0.23 10.60 7.32
N LYS A 163 -0.13 9.67 6.42
CA LYS A 163 0.82 8.95 5.57
C LYS A 163 0.66 9.33 4.11
N VAL A 164 1.71 9.07 3.35
CA VAL A 164 1.74 9.21 1.89
C VAL A 164 1.44 7.84 1.29
N VAL A 165 0.54 7.79 0.30
CA VAL A 165 0.22 6.57 -0.45
C VAL A 165 0.44 6.85 -1.93
N VAL A 166 1.25 6.03 -2.59
CA VAL A 166 1.44 6.09 -4.05
C VAL A 166 0.56 5.03 -4.71
N GLU A 167 -0.44 5.48 -5.48
CA GLU A 167 -1.54 4.71 -6.09
C GLU A 167 -2.47 4.04 -5.07
N TYR A 168 -1.95 3.03 -4.38
CA TYR A 168 -2.66 2.21 -3.42
C TYR A 168 -1.67 1.63 -2.40
N PRO A 169 -2.10 1.36 -1.15
CA PRO A 169 -1.23 0.84 -0.12
C PRO A 169 -0.75 -0.58 -0.46
N THR A 170 0.52 -0.83 -0.19
CA THR A 170 1.10 -2.18 -0.14
C THR A 170 1.57 -2.41 1.28
N PHE A 171 0.92 -3.33 1.97
CA PHE A 171 1.21 -3.68 3.35
C PHE A 171 2.17 -4.85 3.40
N LEU A 172 3.27 -4.69 4.12
CA LEU A 172 4.18 -5.79 4.40
C LEU A 172 3.66 -6.53 5.63
N VAL A 173 3.48 -7.83 5.50
CA VAL A 173 3.14 -8.74 6.59
C VAL A 173 4.41 -9.46 6.99
N VAL A 174 4.81 -9.29 8.25
CA VAL A 174 6.07 -9.79 8.79
C VAL A 174 5.75 -10.62 10.03
N LEU A 175 6.33 -11.81 10.18
CA LEU A 175 6.28 -12.52 11.46
C LEU A 175 6.99 -11.70 12.55
N LYS A 176 6.42 -11.62 13.75
CA LYS A 176 6.92 -10.76 14.83
C LYS A 176 8.39 -11.00 15.18
N GLU A 177 8.82 -12.25 15.17
CA GLU A 177 10.21 -12.66 15.43
C GLU A 177 11.22 -12.07 14.43
N HIS A 178 10.76 -11.70 13.23
CA HIS A 178 11.58 -11.08 12.19
C HIS A 178 11.39 -9.57 12.07
N ALA A 179 10.52 -8.96 12.89
CA ALA A 179 10.24 -7.53 12.82
C ALA A 179 11.46 -6.66 13.20
N THR A 180 12.41 -7.20 13.97
CA THR A 180 13.66 -6.51 14.37
C THR A 180 14.57 -6.17 13.18
N GLY A 181 14.41 -6.84 12.03
CA GLY A 181 15.13 -6.51 10.80
C GLY A 181 14.64 -5.25 10.08
N PHE A 182 13.56 -4.61 10.58
CA PHE A 182 12.95 -3.45 9.93
C PHE A 182 13.18 -2.18 10.74
N ARG A 183 13.52 -1.09 10.03
CA ARG A 183 13.60 0.26 10.62
C ARG A 183 12.20 0.83 10.80
N ILE A 184 11.54 0.43 11.88
CA ILE A 184 10.20 0.89 12.25
C ILE A 184 10.30 2.26 12.93
N ILE A 185 9.61 3.24 12.39
CA ILE A 185 9.47 4.57 13.01
C ILE A 185 8.10 4.72 13.65
N LYS A 186 8.06 5.53 14.71
CA LYS A 186 6.78 5.95 15.29
C LYS A 186 6.10 6.91 14.33
N CYS A 187 4.78 6.75 14.18
CA CYS A 187 3.96 7.77 13.53
C CYS A 187 4.08 9.03 14.42
N GLY A 188 4.67 10.10 13.87
CA GLY A 188 5.08 11.27 14.64
C GLY A 188 3.93 12.03 15.29
N GLU A 189 4.21 12.55 16.48
CA GLU A 189 3.64 13.76 17.06
C GLU A 189 3.77 14.97 16.11
#